data_AF-A0A9Q4CTJ7-F1
#
_entry.id   AF-A0A9Q4CTJ7-F1
#
_cell.length_a   1.000
_cell.length_b   1.000
_cell.length_c   1.000
_cell.angle_alpha   90.00
_cell.angle_beta   90.00
_cell.angle_gamma   90.00
#
_symmetry.space_group_name_H-M   'P 1'
#
loop_
_entity.id
_entity.type
_entity.pdbx_description
1 polymer ?
#
loop_
_entity_poly.entity_id
_entity_poly.type
_entity_poly.pdbx_seq_one_letter_code
_entity_poly.pdbx_strand_id
1 'polypeptide(L)'
;MYEAAVLAQGFVSVPVYYLREYRRRIGDGDAFVLLVALLTLSDKEVALARLSAMTGWETSHLIERLEKLQAKGILHMAYVGPERIRVSLCLEEPEEQPVRPVSPPKA
;
A
#
# COMPACT_ATOMS: atom_id res chain seq x y z
N MET A 1 17.90 25.34 -22.30
CA MET A 1 16.87 24.35 -22.64
C MET A 1 16.80 23.39 -21.46
N TYR A 2 15.77 23.46 -20.63
CA TYR A 2 15.60 22.54 -19.50
C TYR A 2 14.84 21.31 -20.00
N GLU A 3 15.45 20.15 -19.90
CA GLU A 3 14.85 18.87 -20.26
C GLU A 3 13.62 18.59 -19.38
N ALA A 4 12.46 18.46 -20.02
CA ALA A 4 11.28 17.90 -19.38
C ALA A 4 11.57 16.43 -19.09
N ALA A 5 11.75 16.10 -17.81
CA ALA A 5 11.90 14.74 -17.34
C ALA A 5 10.82 13.85 -17.95
N VAL A 6 11.26 12.79 -18.63
CA VAL A 6 10.42 11.78 -19.26
C VAL A 6 9.46 11.22 -18.22
N LEU A 7 8.19 11.57 -18.32
CA LEU A 7 7.10 10.95 -17.57
C LEU A 7 6.99 9.50 -18.06
N ALA A 8 7.76 8.60 -17.46
CA ALA A 8 7.49 7.17 -17.54
C ALA A 8 6.16 6.91 -16.81
N GLN A 9 5.05 7.11 -17.53
CA GLN A 9 3.70 6.81 -17.03
C GLN A 9 3.52 5.29 -17.00
N GLY A 10 4.00 4.68 -15.93
CA GLY A 10 3.64 3.31 -15.58
C GLY A 10 2.22 3.28 -15.01
N PHE A 11 1.38 2.39 -15.52
CA PHE A 11 0.12 2.07 -14.86
C PHE A 11 0.41 1.11 -13.69
N VAL A 12 -0.11 1.43 -12.52
CA VAL A 12 -0.06 0.52 -11.36
C VAL A 12 -1.38 -0.20 -11.25
N SER A 13 -1.36 -1.52 -11.41
CA SER A 13 -2.52 -2.35 -11.15
C SER A 13 -2.74 -2.46 -9.65
N VAL A 14 -3.75 -1.77 -9.15
CA VAL A 14 -4.20 -1.89 -7.75
C VAL A 14 -5.39 -2.85 -7.72
N PRO A 15 -5.29 -4.00 -7.02
CA PRO A 15 -6.42 -4.90 -6.85
C PRO A 15 -7.64 -4.19 -6.25
N VAL A 16 -8.83 -4.45 -6.79
CA VAL A 16 -10.08 -3.77 -6.37
C VAL A 16 -10.41 -4.02 -4.89
N TYR A 17 -10.03 -5.17 -4.34
CA TYR A 17 -10.26 -5.48 -2.93
C TYR A 17 -9.39 -4.60 -2.00
N TYR A 18 -8.19 -4.18 -2.42
CA TYR A 18 -7.40 -3.19 -1.68
C TYR A 18 -8.14 -1.87 -1.55
N LEU A 19 -8.82 -1.39 -2.59
CA LEU A 19 -9.64 -0.17 -2.52
C LEU A 19 -10.79 -0.30 -1.51
N ARG A 20 -11.46 -1.46 -1.47
CA ARG A 20 -12.57 -1.71 -0.53
C ARG A 20 -12.06 -1.78 0.92
N GLU A 21 -11.02 -2.58 1.17
CA GLU A 21 -10.45 -2.73 2.51
C GLU A 21 -9.81 -1.44 3.00
N TYR A 22 -9.16 -0.69 2.10
CA TYR A 22 -8.62 0.63 2.39
C TYR A 22 -9.70 1.59 2.88
N ARG A 23 -10.79 1.73 2.12
CA ARG A 23 -11.91 2.62 2.49
C ARG A 23 -12.57 2.21 3.80
N ARG A 24 -12.65 0.90 4.07
CA ARG A 24 -13.27 0.34 5.27
C ARG A 24 -12.40 0.50 6.53
N ARG A 25 -11.08 0.34 6.42
CA ARG A 25 -10.15 0.33 7.56
C ARG A 25 -9.50 1.70 7.83
N ILE A 26 -9.35 2.55 6.81
CA ILE A 26 -8.53 3.76 6.89
C ILE A 26 -9.38 5.03 6.81
N GLY A 27 -10.23 5.14 5.79
CA GLY A 27 -11.17 6.26 5.60
C GLY A 27 -10.54 7.62 5.25
N ASP A 28 -9.21 7.70 5.16
CA ASP A 28 -8.46 8.92 4.86
C ASP A 28 -8.06 8.91 3.37
N GLY A 29 -8.16 9.99 2.61
CA GLY A 29 -7.75 10.00 1.19
C GLY A 29 -6.22 9.93 1.03
N ASP A 30 -5.50 10.49 1.99
CA ASP A 30 -4.06 10.70 1.91
C ASP A 30 -3.29 9.38 1.93
N ALA A 31 -3.67 8.45 2.81
CA ALA A 31 -2.99 7.17 2.93
C ALA A 31 -3.13 6.28 1.68
N PHE A 32 -4.04 6.62 0.75
CA PHE A 32 -4.22 5.90 -0.50
C PHE A 32 -3.08 6.23 -1.47
N VAL A 33 -2.66 7.50 -1.50
CA VAL A 33 -1.51 7.95 -2.30
C VAL A 33 -0.25 7.22 -1.84
N LEU A 34 -0.07 7.05 -0.53
CA LEU A 34 1.03 6.29 0.04
C LEU A 34 0.96 4.80 -0.33
N LEU A 35 -0.23 4.18 -0.28
CA LEU A 35 -0.43 2.80 -0.71
C LEU A 35 -0.06 2.60 -2.18
N VAL A 36 -0.54 3.49 -3.06
CA VAL A 36 -0.22 3.45 -4.49
C VAL A 36 1.27 3.61 -4.70
N ALA A 37 1.93 4.56 -4.04
CA ALA A 37 3.37 4.76 -4.15
C ALA A 37 4.16 3.50 -3.74
N LEU A 38 3.76 2.83 -2.67
CA LEU A 38 4.37 1.56 -2.23
C LEU A 38 4.17 0.43 -3.25
N LEU A 39 2.98 0.33 -3.87
CA LEU A 39 2.69 -0.64 -4.93
C LEU A 39 3.51 -0.36 -6.20
N THR A 40 3.67 0.91 -6.59
CA THR A 40 4.48 1.31 -7.75
C THR A 40 5.93 0.88 -7.61
N LEU A 41 6.47 1.00 -6.39
CA LEU A 41 7.86 0.75 -6.15
C LEU A 41 8.20 -0.73 -6.28
N SER A 42 7.22 -1.65 -6.11
CA SER A 42 7.35 -3.11 -6.22
C SER A 42 8.46 -3.76 -5.38
N ASP A 43 9.30 -2.94 -4.76
CA ASP A 43 10.52 -3.31 -4.08
C ASP A 43 10.23 -3.35 -2.60
N LYS A 44 10.64 -4.45 -1.95
CA LYS A 44 10.38 -4.61 -0.52
C LYS A 44 11.13 -3.56 0.28
N GLU A 45 12.23 -3.02 -0.25
CA GLU A 45 13.01 -1.94 0.36
C GLU A 45 12.85 -0.63 -0.39
N VAL A 46 12.47 0.40 0.37
CA VAL A 46 12.12 1.69 -0.16
C VAL A 46 12.93 2.78 0.54
N ALA A 47 13.55 3.64 -0.27
CA ALA A 47 14.17 4.86 0.22
C ALA A 47 13.10 5.90 0.58
N LEU A 48 13.19 6.48 1.78
CA LEU A 48 12.23 7.49 2.26
C LEU A 48 12.18 8.71 1.33
N ALA A 49 13.33 9.14 0.81
CA ALA A 49 13.40 10.24 -0.16
C ALA A 49 12.62 9.95 -1.46
N ARG A 50 12.61 8.68 -1.91
CA ARG A 50 11.86 8.28 -3.11
C ARG A 50 10.37 8.28 -2.85
N LEU A 51 9.93 7.80 -1.69
CA LEU A 51 8.53 7.90 -1.27
C LEU A 51 8.08 9.35 -1.16
N SER A 52 8.90 10.18 -0.51
CA SER A 52 8.65 11.62 -0.35
C SER A 52 8.49 12.31 -1.72
N ALA A 53 9.36 12.01 -2.69
CA ALA A 53 9.25 12.56 -4.04
C ALA A 53 7.97 12.11 -4.77
N MET A 54 7.48 10.89 -4.52
CA MET A 54 6.27 10.35 -5.14
C MET A 54 4.98 10.87 -4.51
N THR A 55 4.96 11.06 -3.20
CA THR A 55 3.77 11.53 -2.47
C THR A 55 3.74 13.06 -2.34
N GLY A 56 4.87 13.74 -2.49
CA GLY A 56 5.03 15.16 -2.21
C GLY A 56 5.06 15.50 -0.72
N TRP A 57 5.20 14.50 0.16
CA TRP A 57 5.18 14.71 1.62
C TRP A 57 6.60 14.78 2.19
N GLU A 58 6.76 15.55 3.26
CA GLU A 58 8.00 15.51 4.04
C GLU A 58 8.21 14.15 4.71
N THR A 59 9.46 13.77 4.90
CA THR A 59 9.84 12.47 5.50
C THR A 59 9.19 12.23 6.86
N SER A 60 9.10 13.25 7.71
CA SER A 60 8.48 13.20 9.03
C SER A 60 7.00 12.82 8.95
N HIS A 61 6.25 13.50 8.07
CA HIS A 61 4.84 13.21 7.82
C HIS A 61 4.65 11.83 7.20
N LEU A 62 5.54 11.44 6.30
CA LEU A 62 5.51 10.13 5.65
C LEU A 62 5.69 8.99 6.66
N ILE A 63 6.65 9.12 7.58
CA ILE A 63 6.86 8.17 8.68
C ILE A 63 5.62 8.10 9.57
N GLU A 64 5.06 9.23 10.01
CA GLU A 64 3.86 9.25 10.84
C GLU A 64 2.68 8.52 10.17
N ARG A 65 2.52 8.69 8.85
CA ARG A 65 1.49 8.02 8.07
C ARG A 65 1.75 6.51 7.95
N LEU A 66 3.00 6.10 7.71
CA LEU A 66 3.39 4.69 7.69
C LEU A 66 3.14 4.02 9.05
N GLU A 67 3.46 4.68 10.15
CA GLU A 67 3.23 4.18 11.51
C GLU A 67 1.72 4.02 11.79
N LYS A 68 0.90 4.98 11.37
CA LYS A 68 -0.58 4.86 11.47
C LYS A 68 -1.11 3.67 10.68
N LEU A 69 -0.58 3.42 9.48
CA LEU A 69 -0.97 2.26 8.67
C LEU A 69 -0.50 0.95 9.28
N GLN A 70 0.68 0.94 9.89
CA GLN A 70 1.19 -0.22 10.62
C GLN A 70 0.35 -0.53 11.86
N ALA A 71 -0.02 0.47 12.66
CA ALA A 71 -0.86 0.32 13.84
C ALA A 71 -2.26 -0.22 13.51
N LYS A 72 -2.76 0.11 12.31
CA LYS A 72 -4.04 -0.41 11.78
C LYS A 72 -3.90 -1.79 11.10
N GLY A 73 -2.71 -2.38 11.10
CA GLY A 73 -2.45 -3.70 10.54
C GLY A 73 -2.57 -3.78 9.02
N ILE A 74 -2.36 -2.66 8.30
CA ILE A 74 -2.43 -2.61 6.84
C ILE A 74 -1.09 -2.93 6.20
N LEU A 75 -0.01 -2.61 6.90
CA LEU A 75 1.35 -2.91 6.47
C LEU A 75 2.23 -3.29 7.66
N HIS A 76 3.30 -4.01 7.38
CA HIS A 76 4.46 -4.14 8.24
C HIS A 76 5.59 -3.28 7.70
N MET A 77 6.26 -2.58 8.61
CA MET A 77 7.41 -1.74 8.30
C MET A 77 8.57 -2.15 9.21
N ALA A 78 9.78 -2.18 8.65
CA ALA A 78 11.02 -2.37 9.38
C ALA A 78 12.10 -1.43 8.84
N TYR A 79 12.85 -0.77 9.72
CA TYR A 79 13.98 0.05 9.30
C TYR A 79 15.16 -0.85 8.91
N VAL A 80 15.66 -0.70 7.69
CA VAL A 80 16.86 -1.39 7.20
C VAL A 80 18.08 -0.47 7.30
N GLY A 81 17.85 0.84 7.34
CA GLY A 81 18.86 1.86 7.58
C GLY A 81 18.22 3.21 7.91
N PRO A 82 19.01 4.27 8.10
CA PRO A 82 18.52 5.59 8.50
C PRO A 82 17.58 6.22 7.45
N GLU A 83 17.72 5.85 6.17
CA GLU A 83 16.94 6.42 5.07
C GLU A 83 16.15 5.37 4.28
N ARG A 84 16.14 4.12 4.76
CA ARG A 84 15.54 2.97 4.07
C ARG A 84 14.66 2.16 4.98
N ILE A 85 13.46 1.90 4.49
CA ILE A 85 12.47 1.06 5.16
C ILE A 85 12.13 -0.13 4.29
N ARG A 86 11.94 -1.29 4.91
CA ARG A 86 11.32 -2.44 4.29
C ARG A 86 9.83 -2.40 4.60
N VAL A 87 8.99 -2.44 3.57
CA VAL A 87 7.53 -2.39 3.71
C VAL A 87 6.91 -3.64 3.09
N SER A 88 5.96 -4.24 3.81
CA SER A 88 5.14 -5.36 3.34
C SER A 88 3.68 -5.03 3.59
N LEU A 89 2.82 -5.13 2.58
CA LEU A 89 1.38 -4.93 2.77
C LEU A 89 0.77 -6.18 3.40
N CYS A 90 -0.15 -5.97 4.34
CA CYS A 90 -0.88 -7.01 5.09
C CYS A 90 -2.34 -7.08 4.66
N LEU A 91 -2.57 -6.86 3.37
CA LEU A 91 -3.90 -6.93 2.78
C LEU A 91 -4.01 -8.30 2.13
N GLU A 92 -4.65 -9.22 2.82
CA GLU A 92 -4.96 -10.55 2.27
C GLU A 92 -6.16 -10.41 1.33
N GLU A 93 -6.07 -10.99 0.14
CA GLU A 93 -7.26 -11.30 -0.63
C GLU A 93 -8.10 -12.23 0.27
N PRO A 94 -9.36 -11.91 0.58
CA PRO A 94 -10.17 -12.81 1.39
C PRO A 94 -10.16 -14.15 0.68
N GLU A 95 -9.52 -15.17 1.26
CA GLU A 95 -9.54 -16.51 0.71
C GLU A 95 -11.00 -16.81 0.40
N GLU A 96 -11.31 -17.03 -0.87
CA GLU A 96 -12.63 -17.39 -1.35
C GLU A 96 -12.93 -18.73 -0.67
N GLN A 97 -13.52 -18.70 0.53
CA GLN A 97 -13.87 -19.90 1.26
C GLN A 97 -14.77 -20.66 0.30
N PRO A 98 -14.36 -21.85 -0.19
CA PRO A 98 -15.24 -22.64 -1.02
C PRO A 98 -16.47 -22.89 -0.15
N VAL A 99 -17.59 -22.29 -0.52
CA VAL A 99 -18.88 -22.50 0.14
C VAL A 99 -19.07 -24.00 0.06
N ARG A 100 -18.82 -24.71 1.18
CA ARG A 100 -19.00 -26.15 1.22
C ARG A 100 -20.43 -26.37 0.71
N PRO A 101 -20.65 -27.18 -0.35
CA PRO A 101 -22.01 -27.48 -0.76
C PRO A 101 -22.71 -28.05 0.47
N VAL A 102 -23.66 -27.28 1.01
CA VAL A 102 -24.58 -27.79 2.02
C VAL A 102 -25.39 -28.83 1.26
N SER A 103 -25.16 -30.11 1.56
CA SER A 103 -25.96 -31.19 0.98
C SER A 103 -27.44 -30.80 1.08
N PRO A 104 -28.23 -30.90 -0.01
CA PRO A 104 -29.64 -30.55 0.06
C PRO A 104 -30.31 -31.37 1.18
N PRO A 105 -31.24 -30.78 1.95
CA PRO A 105 -31.96 -31.52 2.98
C PRO A 105 -32.59 -32.74 2.31
N LYS A 106 -32.26 -33.91 2.85
CA LYS A 106 -32.79 -35.19 2.38
C LYS A 106 -34.31 -35.16 2.61
N ALA A 107 -35.08 -35.09 1.53
CA ALA A 107 -36.53 -35.30 1.50
C ALA A 107 -36.81 -36.75 1.07
#